data_AF-A0A2D4KZT3-F1
#
_entry.id   AF-A0A2D4KZT3-F1
#
_cell.length_a   1.000
_cell.length_b   1.000
_cell.length_c   1.000
_cell.angle_alpha   90.00
_cell.angle_beta   90.00
_cell.angle_gamma   90.00
#
_symmetry.space_group_name_H-M   'P 1'
#
loop_
_entity.id
_entity.type
_entity.pdbx_description
1 polymer ?
#
loop_
_entity_poly.entity_id
_entity_poly.type
_entity_poly.pdbx_seq_one_letter_code
_entity_poly.pdbx_strand_id
1 'polypeptide(L)'
;STWELSLSYGTLSVAKSGWSGSVDGSLYLQKRKKGDLSLSMPLTLAFCSLALLWLRESITLSDLLRLVMDGHIPYLNAFKDFPEEMKMYGADFKIFHVQAWPKYDDVYKKMHALAEFMDLPCFPDITEHSFLHPSILCMKYMMEINLPDDM
;
A
#
# COMPACT_ATOMS: atom_id res chain seq x y z
N SER A 1 -9.60 23.01 -56.36
CA SER A 1 -8.19 22.61 -56.31
C SER A 1 -7.96 21.80 -55.06
N THR A 2 -7.96 20.48 -55.26
CA THR A 2 -7.80 19.43 -54.27
C THR A 2 -6.32 19.06 -54.27
N TRP A 3 -5.67 19.03 -53.11
CA TRP A 3 -4.31 18.52 -52.98
C TRP A 3 -4.32 17.40 -51.94
N GLU A 4 -4.22 16.17 -52.44
CA GLU A 4 -3.76 15.02 -51.67
C GLU A 4 -2.27 15.19 -51.37
N LEU A 5 -1.84 14.87 -50.14
CA LEU A 5 -0.47 14.44 -49.88
C LEU A 5 -0.47 13.25 -48.91
N SER A 6 0.04 12.16 -49.46
CA SER A 6 0.40 10.89 -48.86
C SER A 6 1.49 11.04 -47.77
N LEU A 7 1.42 10.23 -46.72
CA LEU A 7 2.60 9.91 -45.91
C LEU A 7 2.51 8.48 -45.32
N SER A 8 3.15 7.57 -46.05
CA SER A 8 4.26 6.72 -45.60
C SER A 8 4.03 5.79 -44.39
N TYR A 9 3.79 4.51 -44.70
CA TYR A 9 4.06 3.39 -43.80
C TYR A 9 5.57 3.30 -43.53
N GLY A 10 5.98 3.66 -42.32
CA GLY A 10 7.35 3.50 -41.82
C GLY A 10 7.47 2.25 -40.95
N THR A 11 8.08 1.21 -41.48
CA THR A 11 8.59 0.06 -40.73
C THR A 11 9.66 0.53 -39.75
N LEU A 12 9.47 0.34 -38.43
CA LEU A 12 10.54 0.52 -37.45
C LEU A 12 11.10 -0.83 -37.01
N SER A 13 12.36 -1.02 -37.37
CA SER A 13 13.24 -2.13 -37.04
C SER A 13 13.44 -2.34 -35.54
N VAL A 14 13.55 -3.62 -35.18
CA VAL A 14 14.05 -4.20 -33.93
C VAL A 14 15.14 -3.37 -33.24
N ALA A 15 14.90 -3.01 -31.98
CA ALA A 15 15.95 -2.79 -30.99
C ALA A 15 15.70 -3.74 -29.81
N LYS A 16 16.36 -4.90 -29.87
CA LYS A 16 16.43 -5.88 -28.80
C LYS A 16 17.37 -5.35 -27.72
N SER A 17 16.85 -4.56 -26.79
CA SER A 17 17.61 -4.13 -25.61
C SER A 17 17.58 -5.26 -24.58
N GLY A 18 18.65 -6.05 -24.54
CA GLY A 18 18.90 -7.00 -23.47
C GLY A 18 19.12 -6.25 -22.16
N TRP A 19 18.10 -6.21 -21.31
CA TRP A 19 18.28 -5.77 -19.93
C TRP A 19 18.72 -6.96 -19.09
N SER A 20 20.02 -7.28 -19.18
CA SER A 20 20.69 -8.13 -18.19
C SER A 20 21.22 -7.21 -17.09
N GLY A 21 20.33 -6.83 -16.18
CA GLY A 21 20.66 -6.10 -14.96
C GLY A 21 20.74 -7.07 -13.80
N SER A 22 21.83 -7.83 -13.69
CA SER A 22 22.17 -8.50 -12.43
C SER A 22 22.57 -7.41 -11.44
N VAL A 23 21.61 -6.96 -10.66
CA VAL A 23 21.85 -6.07 -9.52
C VAL A 23 22.49 -6.90 -8.43
N ASP A 24 23.80 -6.72 -8.25
CA ASP A 24 24.55 -7.22 -7.11
C ASP A 24 23.88 -6.70 -5.82
N GLY A 25 23.21 -7.59 -5.08
CA GLY A 25 22.48 -7.29 -3.86
C GLY A 25 23.36 -6.72 -2.73
N SER A 26 24.68 -6.75 -2.91
CA SER A 26 25.69 -6.15 -2.03
C SER A 26 25.59 -4.62 -1.92
N LEU A 27 25.13 -3.92 -2.95
CA LEU A 27 25.09 -2.44 -2.95
C LEU A 27 23.98 -1.85 -2.07
N TYR A 28 22.98 -2.64 -1.67
CA TYR A 28 21.96 -2.21 -0.72
C TYR A 28 22.46 -2.15 0.74
N LEU A 29 23.64 -2.70 1.03
CA LEU A 29 24.14 -2.85 2.40
C LEU A 29 24.93 -1.64 2.93
N GLN A 30 25.29 -0.66 2.12
CA GLN A 30 26.10 0.48 2.58
C GLN A 30 25.35 1.82 2.57
N LYS A 31 24.37 1.95 3.47
CA LYS A 31 24.03 3.20 4.23
C LYS A 31 22.80 3.00 5.13
N ARG A 32 22.83 2.11 6.12
CA ARG A 32 21.78 2.11 7.17
C ARG A 32 22.17 3.03 8.33
N LYS A 33 21.93 4.34 8.15
CA LYS A 33 21.92 5.35 9.23
C LYS A 33 20.57 6.06 9.27
N LYS A 34 19.63 5.46 10.01
CA LYS A 34 18.46 5.96 10.77
C LYS A 34 17.53 4.74 10.88
N GLY A 35 17.38 4.15 12.07
CA GLY A 35 16.47 3.05 12.46
C GLY A 35 16.08 2.02 11.40
N ASP A 36 16.66 0.81 11.45
CA ASP A 36 16.42 -0.25 10.47
C ASP A 36 14.97 -0.79 10.51
N LEU A 37 14.07 -0.20 9.72
CA LEU A 37 12.72 -0.70 9.51
C LEU A 37 12.76 -1.86 8.50
N SER A 38 12.63 -3.10 8.98
CA SER A 38 12.54 -4.27 8.11
C SER A 38 11.14 -4.43 7.52
N LEU A 39 11.07 -4.70 6.21
CA LEU A 39 9.82 -5.01 5.52
C LEU A 39 9.12 -6.22 6.15
N SER A 40 7.82 -6.08 6.37
CA SER A 40 6.92 -7.11 6.93
C SER A 40 5.50 -6.79 6.49
N MET A 41 4.59 -7.76 6.40
CA MET A 41 3.20 -7.49 6.01
C MET A 41 2.49 -6.47 6.92
N PRO A 42 2.67 -6.47 8.26
CA PRO A 42 2.17 -5.38 9.09
C PRO A 42 2.73 -4.01 8.72
N LEU A 43 4.01 -3.92 8.33
CA LEU A 43 4.60 -2.67 7.87
C LEU A 43 4.04 -2.23 6.51
N THR A 44 3.77 -3.18 5.61
CA THR A 44 3.08 -2.92 4.33
C THR A 44 1.68 -2.36 4.57
N LEU A 45 0.89 -2.96 5.48
CA LEU A 45 -0.41 -2.42 5.87
C LEU A 45 -0.30 -1.03 6.51
N ALA A 46 0.72 -0.82 7.35
CA ALA A 46 0.97 0.47 7.96
C ALA A 46 1.28 1.54 6.90
N PHE A 47 2.05 1.21 5.87
CA PHE A 47 2.30 2.09 4.74
C PHE A 47 1.01 2.40 3.96
N CYS A 48 0.18 1.40 3.67
CA CYS A 48 -1.12 1.60 3.03
C CYS A 48 -2.02 2.53 3.87
N SER A 49 -2.12 2.30 5.18
CA SER A 49 -2.88 3.15 6.10
C SER A 49 -2.36 4.59 6.10
N LEU A 50 -1.04 4.77 6.11
CA LEU A 50 -0.41 6.09 6.08
C LEU A 50 -0.70 6.84 4.77
N ALA A 51 -0.67 6.12 3.63
CA ALA A 51 -1.00 6.66 2.32
C ALA A 51 -2.47 7.08 2.24
N LEU A 52 -3.40 6.27 2.77
CA LEU A 52 -4.83 6.61 2.83
C LEU A 52 -5.06 7.88 3.66
N LEU A 53 -4.40 8.00 4.82
CA LEU A 53 -4.43 9.22 5.64
C LEU A 53 -3.89 10.43 4.87
N TRP A 54 -2.78 10.25 4.15
CA TRP A 54 -2.16 11.32 3.36
C TRP A 54 -3.05 11.79 2.20
N LEU A 55 -3.73 10.86 1.54
CA LEU A 55 -4.68 11.12 0.46
C LEU A 55 -6.06 11.60 0.96
N ARG A 56 -6.30 11.59 2.28
CA ARG A 56 -7.59 11.92 2.92
C ARG A 56 -8.74 11.01 2.47
N GLU A 57 -8.43 9.75 2.21
CA GLU A 57 -9.44 8.74 1.89
C GLU A 57 -10.31 8.41 3.11
N SER A 58 -11.57 8.04 2.87
CA SER A 58 -12.55 7.71 3.94
C SER A 58 -12.37 6.30 4.55
N ILE A 59 -11.21 5.67 4.31
CA ILE A 59 -10.88 4.32 4.76
C ILE A 59 -10.00 4.45 6.01
N THR A 60 -10.55 4.07 7.16
CA THR A 60 -9.81 4.05 8.42
C THR A 60 -8.90 2.82 8.52
N LEU A 61 -7.98 2.80 9.49
CA LEU A 61 -7.19 1.60 9.79
C LEU A 61 -8.11 0.41 10.12
N SER A 62 -9.22 0.64 10.85
CA SER A 62 -10.19 -0.42 11.15
C SER A 62 -10.84 -0.98 9.89
N ASP A 63 -11.20 -0.11 8.93
CA ASP A 63 -11.73 -0.53 7.64
C ASP A 63 -10.70 -1.32 6.83
N LEU A 64 -9.44 -0.88 6.82
CA LEU A 64 -8.34 -1.60 6.14
C LEU A 64 -8.13 -3.00 6.71
N LEU A 65 -8.19 -3.15 8.04
CA LEU A 65 -8.10 -4.47 8.68
C LEU A 65 -9.32 -5.33 8.36
N ARG A 66 -10.52 -4.74 8.27
CA ARG A 66 -11.73 -5.44 7.83
C ARG A 66 -11.59 -5.96 6.40
N LEU A 67 -11.08 -5.15 5.47
CA LEU A 67 -10.79 -5.58 4.09
C LEU A 67 -9.81 -6.76 4.04
N VAL A 68 -8.82 -6.81 4.94
CA VAL A 68 -7.93 -7.96 5.08
C VAL A 68 -8.69 -9.19 5.58
N MET A 69 -9.51 -9.05 6.62
CA MET A 69 -10.28 -10.17 7.19
C MET A 69 -11.32 -10.72 6.21
N ASP A 70 -11.94 -9.86 5.41
CA ASP A 70 -12.91 -10.20 4.37
C ASP A 70 -12.25 -10.77 3.10
N GLY A 71 -10.92 -10.84 3.05
CA GLY A 71 -10.16 -11.44 1.95
C GLY A 71 -10.00 -10.52 0.73
N HIS A 72 -10.37 -9.25 0.82
CA HIS A 72 -10.16 -8.26 -0.24
C HIS A 72 -8.69 -7.84 -0.38
N ILE A 73 -7.91 -7.95 0.69
CA ILE A 73 -6.48 -7.65 0.71
C ILE A 73 -5.71 -8.91 1.13
N PRO A 74 -4.83 -9.46 0.26
CA PRO A 74 -3.96 -10.58 0.61
C PRO A 74 -3.08 -10.25 1.80
N TYR A 75 -3.13 -11.10 2.83
CA TYR A 75 -2.32 -10.92 4.03
C TYR A 75 -1.77 -12.24 4.56
N LEU A 76 -2.67 -13.17 4.89
CA LEU A 76 -2.27 -14.50 5.33
C LEU A 76 -1.73 -15.30 4.15
N ASN A 77 -0.49 -15.78 4.28
CA ASN A 77 0.18 -16.55 3.24
C ASN A 77 0.10 -15.89 1.84
N ALA A 78 0.23 -14.56 1.77
CA ALA A 78 0.04 -13.78 0.54
C ALA A 78 0.93 -14.24 -0.63
N PHE A 79 2.04 -14.95 -0.35
CA PHE A 79 2.88 -15.56 -1.37
C PHE A 79 2.14 -16.56 -2.27
N LYS A 80 1.00 -17.12 -1.83
CA LYS A 80 0.20 -18.09 -2.60
C LYS A 80 -0.49 -17.43 -3.80
N ASP A 81 -0.75 -16.13 -3.71
CA ASP A 81 -1.44 -15.38 -4.75
C ASP A 81 -0.46 -14.83 -5.80
N PHE A 82 0.85 -15.07 -5.62
CA PHE A 82 1.86 -14.62 -6.56
C PHE A 82 1.87 -15.46 -7.83
N PRO A 83 2.04 -14.83 -9.00
CA PRO A 83 2.18 -15.55 -10.25
C PRO A 83 3.47 -16.39 -10.24
N GLU A 84 3.57 -17.38 -11.13
CA GLU A 84 4.66 -18.36 -11.11
C GLU A 84 6.04 -17.71 -11.26
N GLU A 85 6.11 -16.63 -12.03
CA GLU A 85 7.31 -15.83 -12.29
C GLU A 85 7.79 -15.07 -11.05
N MET A 86 6.92 -14.92 -10.04
CA MET A 86 7.18 -14.18 -8.81
C MET A 86 7.16 -15.08 -7.57
N LYS A 87 7.28 -16.40 -7.76
CA LYS A 87 7.46 -17.33 -6.64
C LYS A 87 8.70 -16.93 -5.84
N MET A 88 8.48 -16.53 -4.60
CA MET A 88 9.52 -16.06 -3.69
C MET A 88 10.29 -17.24 -3.11
N TYR A 89 11.61 -17.11 -3.07
CA TYR A 89 12.51 -18.07 -2.41
C TYR A 89 13.40 -17.33 -1.40
N GLY A 90 13.86 -18.03 -0.36
CA GLY A 90 14.81 -17.47 0.60
C GLY A 90 14.19 -16.56 1.66
N ALA A 91 14.90 -15.51 2.06
CA ALA A 91 14.53 -14.68 3.21
C ALA A 91 13.23 -13.88 2.98
N ASP A 92 13.01 -13.39 1.76
CA ASP A 92 11.84 -12.56 1.42
C ASP A 92 10.53 -13.35 1.48
N PHE A 93 10.58 -14.68 1.31
CA PHE A 93 9.42 -15.54 1.51
C PHE A 93 8.81 -15.36 2.91
N LYS A 94 9.64 -15.13 3.93
CA LYS A 94 9.17 -14.95 5.32
C LYS A 94 8.33 -13.69 5.50
N ILE A 95 8.53 -12.68 4.66
CA ILE A 95 7.73 -11.45 4.68
C ILE A 95 6.28 -11.80 4.38
N PHE A 96 6.04 -12.57 3.32
CA PHE A 96 4.70 -12.90 2.82
C PHE A 96 4.09 -14.16 3.44
N HIS A 97 4.87 -14.95 4.18
CA HIS A 97 4.42 -16.16 4.88
C HIS A 97 3.90 -15.85 6.29
N VAL A 98 2.82 -15.06 6.35
CA VAL A 98 2.16 -14.68 7.62
C VAL A 98 1.02 -15.65 7.93
N GLN A 99 0.96 -16.11 9.19
CA GLN A 99 0.00 -17.13 9.65
C GLN A 99 -1.00 -16.63 10.70
N ALA A 100 -0.93 -15.35 11.08
CA ALA A 100 -1.83 -14.74 12.06
C ALA A 100 -2.38 -13.42 11.51
N TRP A 101 -3.63 -13.10 11.83
CA TRP A 101 -4.28 -11.85 11.41
C TRP A 101 -3.55 -10.61 11.92
N PRO A 102 -3.59 -9.49 11.18
CA PRO A 102 -2.97 -8.25 11.63
C PRO A 102 -3.67 -7.74 12.89
N LYS A 103 -2.88 -7.33 13.88
CA LYS A 103 -3.38 -6.68 15.09
C LYS A 103 -3.35 -5.17 14.89
N TYR A 104 -4.43 -4.49 15.28
CA TYR A 104 -4.55 -3.03 15.18
C TYR A 104 -3.32 -2.32 15.78
N ASP A 105 -2.98 -2.62 17.03
CA ASP A 105 -1.88 -1.96 17.74
C ASP A 105 -0.52 -2.15 17.06
N ASP A 106 -0.28 -3.32 16.43
CA ASP A 106 0.98 -3.60 15.76
C ASP A 106 1.10 -2.77 14.48
N VAL A 107 0.04 -2.75 13.67
CA VAL A 107 0.00 -1.93 12.45
C VAL A 107 0.07 -0.44 12.79
N TYR A 108 -0.65 0.01 13.82
CA TYR A 108 -0.65 1.39 14.27
C TYR A 108 0.74 1.85 14.76
N LYS A 109 1.41 1.04 15.58
CA LYS A 109 2.80 1.33 16.02
C LYS A 109 3.77 1.42 14.85
N LYS A 110 3.64 0.51 13.88
CA LYS A 110 4.46 0.52 12.66
C LYS A 110 4.17 1.72 11.78
N MET A 111 2.92 2.19 11.73
CA MET A 111 2.53 3.40 11.00
C MET A 111 3.25 4.64 11.56
N HIS A 112 3.29 4.79 12.89
CA HIS A 112 4.07 5.84 13.55
C HIS A 112 5.56 5.73 13.29
N ALA A 113 6.15 4.53 13.50
CA ALA A 113 7.57 4.30 13.24
C ALA A 113 7.94 4.59 11.78
N LEU A 114 7.04 4.30 10.84
CA LEU A 114 7.22 4.57 9.42
C LEU A 114 7.13 6.07 9.11
N ALA A 115 6.19 6.79 9.72
CA ALA A 115 6.09 8.25 9.58
C ALA A 115 7.36 8.95 10.09
N GLU A 116 7.89 8.53 11.24
CA GLU A 116 9.16 9.03 11.81
C GLU A 116 10.37 8.66 10.94
N PHE A 117 10.38 7.45 10.38
CA PHE A 117 11.42 6.98 9.47
C PHE A 117 11.46 7.82 8.19
N MET A 118 10.28 8.09 7.61
CA MET A 118 10.11 8.91 6.41
C MET A 118 10.26 10.41 6.65
N ASP A 119 10.33 10.84 7.92
CA ASP A 119 10.38 12.26 8.31
C ASP A 119 9.20 13.05 7.74
N LEU A 120 8.00 12.46 7.83
CA LEU A 120 6.80 13.08 7.28
C LEU A 120 6.46 14.36 8.06
N PRO A 121 5.99 15.43 7.35
CA PRO A 121 5.45 16.59 8.04
C PRO A 121 4.17 16.22 8.78
N CYS A 122 3.72 17.11 9.66
CA CYS A 122 2.42 16.96 10.30
C CYS A 122 1.33 16.77 9.25
N PHE A 123 0.46 15.79 9.50
CA PHE A 123 -0.72 15.59 8.68
C PHE A 123 -1.59 16.85 8.73
N PRO A 124 -2.30 17.17 7.65
CA PRO A 124 -3.23 18.28 7.65
C PRO A 124 -4.30 18.13 8.73
N ASP A 125 -4.76 19.24 9.29
CA ASP A 125 -5.76 19.23 10.35
C ASP A 125 -7.07 18.57 9.90
N ILE A 126 -7.70 17.84 10.82
CA ILE A 126 -9.01 17.25 10.63
C ILE A 126 -10.07 18.34 10.82
N THR A 127 -10.60 18.84 9.72
CA THR A 127 -11.71 19.83 9.70
C THR A 127 -13.07 19.15 9.74
N GLU A 128 -14.16 19.90 9.97
CA GLU A 128 -15.54 19.40 9.96
C GLU A 128 -15.95 18.69 8.65
N HIS A 129 -15.33 19.05 7.53
CA HIS A 129 -15.55 18.43 6.22
C HIS A 129 -14.60 17.25 5.91
N SER A 130 -13.70 16.90 6.83
CA SER A 130 -12.78 15.77 6.64
C SER A 130 -13.54 14.46 6.78
N PHE A 131 -13.33 13.49 5.89
CA PHE A 131 -13.92 12.15 6.03
C PHE A 131 -13.52 11.44 7.33
N LEU A 132 -12.39 11.85 7.91
CA LEU A 132 -11.88 11.32 9.18
C LEU A 132 -12.37 12.13 10.39
N HIS A 133 -13.24 13.13 10.19
CA HIS A 133 -13.85 13.88 11.27
C HIS A 133 -14.72 12.95 12.13
N PRO A 134 -14.63 13.02 13.47
CA PRO A 134 -15.37 12.12 14.36
C PRO A 134 -16.87 12.05 14.06
N SER A 135 -17.53 13.18 13.79
CA SER A 135 -18.97 13.20 13.49
C SER A 135 -19.31 12.45 12.19
N ILE A 136 -18.46 12.55 11.16
CA ILE A 136 -18.66 11.85 9.88
C ILE A 136 -18.42 10.36 10.07
N LEU A 137 -17.37 9.97 10.82
CA LEU A 137 -17.11 8.57 11.15
C LEU A 137 -18.23 7.96 12.00
N CYS A 138 -18.74 8.68 13.00
CA CYS A 138 -19.90 8.23 13.78
C CYS A 138 -21.11 8.01 12.88
N MET A 139 -21.45 8.98 12.02
CA MET A 139 -22.56 8.84 11.08
C MET A 139 -22.36 7.63 10.15
N LYS A 140 -21.16 7.46 9.58
CA LYS A 140 -20.79 6.29 8.76
C LYS A 140 -21.06 4.99 9.51
N TYR A 141 -20.54 4.86 10.73
CA TYR A 141 -20.74 3.64 11.53
C TYR A 141 -22.20 3.43 11.93
N MET A 142 -22.95 4.49 12.26
CA MET A 142 -24.38 4.40 12.57
C MET A 142 -25.22 3.92 11.37
N MET A 143 -24.86 4.36 10.16
CA MET A 143 -25.48 3.85 8.93
C MET A 143 -25.11 2.39 8.66
N GLU A 144 -23.86 1.98 8.87
CA GLU A 144 -23.41 0.59 8.67
C GLU A 144 -24.12 -0.40 9.62
N ILE A 145 -24.50 0.04 10.82
CA ILE A 145 -25.19 -0.79 11.81
C ILE A 145 -26.73 -0.76 11.70
N ASN A 146 -27.30 -0.02 10.73
CA ASN A 146 -28.74 0.15 10.52
C ASN A 146 -29.53 0.51 11.80
N LEU A 147 -28.94 1.30 12.72
CA LEU A 147 -29.71 1.75 13.89
C LEU A 147 -30.76 2.79 13.44
N PRO A 148 -32.05 2.63 13.80
CA PRO A 148 -33.05 3.65 13.52
C PRO A 148 -32.73 4.96 14.26
N ASP A 149 -33.04 6.08 13.62
CA ASP A 149 -32.67 7.47 14.00
C ASP A 149 -33.43 8.01 15.24
N ASP A 150 -34.19 7.17 15.93
CA ASP A 150 -34.99 7.55 17.10
C ASP A 150 -34.32 7.10 18.40
N MET A 151 -33.58 8.00 19.04
CA MET A 151 -33.30 7.95 20.49
C MET A 151 -33.57 9.31 21.14
#